data_AF-A0A8H5HCG0-F1
#
_entry.id   AF-A0A8H5HCG0-F1
#
_cell.length_a   1.000
_cell.length_b   1.000
_cell.length_c   1.000
_cell.angle_alpha   90.00
_cell.angle_beta   90.00
_cell.angle_gamma   90.00
#
_symmetry.space_group_name_H-M   'P 1'
#
loop_
_entity.id
_entity.type
_entity.pdbx_description
1 polymer ?
#
loop_
_entity_poly.entity_id
_entity_poly.type
_entity_poly.pdbx_seq_one_letter_code
_entity_poly.pdbx_strand_id
1 'polypeptide(L)'
;MMQLEREAEGDEFKDKEIFVTQAYKDQMEQVRKAEEEEKKREGKPTVDFSTSQGSCIFPELRKRQGAKSVGMTHFYRKMLEESEQNHEATVAATQSSRIIGPQGPMPNLTIVKPPDHMPLSDLELAKIAREEGKEVELNDDNQIVDKRDLLTAGLNLAAPNTRRLGMRPSNTQASNTGTETQAHRAVGTAASRKEINERRAREIRQQMDAEEDRLAREKQLAEEEAVRRTVAKRNNETDVQSARERYLQRKRQRLEETSQVPIPS
;
A
#
# COMPACT_ATOMS: atom_id res chain seq x y z
N MET A 1 -15.44 50.73 -23.43
CA MET A 1 -14.41 51.79 -23.50
C MET A 1 -13.39 51.67 -22.37
N MET A 2 -13.80 51.57 -21.10
CA MET A 2 -12.88 51.54 -19.94
C MET A 2 -11.95 50.31 -19.82
N GLN A 3 -12.22 49.20 -20.51
CA GLN A 3 -11.37 48.00 -20.51
C GLN A 3 -10.25 48.07 -21.55
N LEU A 4 -10.53 48.68 -22.71
CA LEU A 4 -9.55 48.86 -23.78
C LEU A 4 -8.46 49.86 -23.38
N GLU A 5 -8.83 50.94 -22.68
CA GLU A 5 -7.88 51.90 -22.12
C GLU A 5 -7.00 51.25 -21.03
N ARG A 6 -7.55 50.29 -20.27
CA ARG A 6 -6.81 49.55 -19.23
C ARG A 6 -5.85 48.51 -19.81
N GLU A 7 -6.21 47.87 -20.92
CA GLU A 7 -5.31 46.98 -21.65
C GLU A 7 -4.16 47.76 -22.30
N ALA A 8 -4.43 48.96 -22.84
CA ALA A 8 -3.41 49.85 -23.37
C ALA A 8 -2.46 50.37 -22.29
N GLU A 9 -2.96 50.82 -21.14
CA GLU A 9 -2.11 51.19 -19.98
C GLU A 9 -1.30 49.99 -19.45
N GLY A 10 -1.86 48.77 -19.49
CA GLY A 10 -1.15 47.57 -19.08
C GLY A 10 0.04 47.21 -19.97
N ASP A 11 -0.04 47.52 -21.27
CA ASP A 11 1.03 47.29 -22.24
C ASP A 11 2.17 48.32 -22.11
N GLU A 12 1.86 49.57 -21.76
CA GLU A 12 2.86 50.64 -21.57
C GLU A 12 3.79 50.44 -20.35
N PHE A 13 3.45 49.53 -19.44
CA PHE A 13 4.24 49.24 -18.23
C PHE A 13 4.95 47.88 -18.27
N LYS A 14 4.82 47.10 -19.36
CA LYS A 14 5.55 45.83 -19.54
C LYS A 14 7.06 46.03 -19.67
N ASP A 15 7.48 47.15 -20.25
CA ASP A 15 8.89 47.47 -20.51
C ASP A 15 9.58 48.18 -19.33
N LYS A 16 8.84 48.45 -18.23
CA LYS A 16 9.40 49.09 -17.03
C LYS A 16 9.93 48.03 -16.08
N GLU A 17 11.14 48.24 -15.58
CA GLU A 17 11.76 47.33 -14.62
C GLU A 17 10.95 47.30 -13.31
N ILE A 18 10.27 46.17 -13.06
CA ILE A 18 9.61 45.94 -11.77
C ILE A 18 10.72 45.55 -10.78
N PHE A 19 11.03 46.47 -9.86
CA PHE A 19 12.02 46.25 -8.80
C PHE A 19 11.48 45.25 -7.78
N VAL A 20 11.59 43.97 -8.13
CA VAL A 20 11.24 42.85 -7.26
C VAL A 20 12.52 42.32 -6.60
N THR A 21 12.45 42.07 -5.30
CA THR A 21 13.58 41.51 -4.53
C THR A 21 14.02 40.17 -5.12
N GLN A 22 15.31 39.87 -5.05
CA GLN A 22 15.87 38.63 -5.62
C GLN A 22 15.16 37.38 -5.07
N ALA A 23 14.84 37.37 -3.77
CA ALA A 23 14.14 36.26 -3.12
C ALA A 23 12.77 35.95 -3.72
N TYR A 24 12.02 36.96 -4.18
CA TYR A 24 10.71 36.74 -4.79
C TYR A 24 10.84 36.24 -6.24
N LYS A 25 11.86 36.71 -6.97
CA LYS A 25 12.18 36.16 -8.30
C LYS A 25 12.51 34.66 -8.19
N ASP A 26 13.30 34.28 -7.20
CA ASP A 26 13.65 32.88 -6.94
C ASP A 26 12.42 32.04 -6.57
N GLN A 27 11.51 32.57 -5.73
CA GLN A 27 10.27 31.87 -5.37
C GLN A 27 9.35 31.65 -6.59
N MET A 28 9.22 32.65 -7.45
CA MET A 28 8.43 32.55 -8.67
C MET A 28 9.03 31.56 -9.67
N GLU A 29 10.35 31.52 -9.79
CA GLU A 29 11.05 30.54 -10.62
C GLU A 29 10.91 29.12 -10.09
N GLN A 30 10.96 28.93 -8.77
CA GLN A 30 10.74 27.62 -8.15
C GLN A 30 9.33 27.10 -8.42
N VAL A 31 8.31 27.95 -8.27
CA VAL A 31 6.91 27.58 -8.56
C VAL A 31 6.76 27.24 -10.05
N ARG A 32 7.35 28.03 -10.95
CA ARG A 32 7.27 27.80 -12.40
C ARG A 32 7.98 26.51 -12.83
N LYS A 33 9.15 26.20 -12.24
CA LYS A 33 9.86 24.94 -12.47
C LYS A 33 9.06 23.73 -11.96
N ALA A 34 8.45 23.84 -10.78
CA ALA A 34 7.63 22.77 -10.20
C ALA A 34 6.39 22.48 -11.08
N GLU A 35 5.72 23.52 -11.58
CA GLU A 35 4.56 23.38 -12.46
C GLU A 35 4.94 22.76 -13.82
N GLU A 36 6.07 23.14 -14.41
CA GLU A 36 6.55 22.56 -15.67
C GLU A 36 6.96 21.07 -15.52
N GLU A 37 7.51 20.69 -14.37
CA GLU A 37 7.86 19.31 -14.06
C GLU A 37 6.60 18.44 -13.84
N GLU A 38 5.61 18.96 -13.12
CA GLU A 38 4.32 18.29 -12.93
C GLU A 38 3.57 18.14 -14.25
N LYS A 39 3.54 19.20 -15.08
CA LYS A 39 2.93 19.17 -16.41
C LYS A 39 3.60 18.18 -17.36
N LYS A 40 4.92 17.98 -17.26
CA LYS A 40 5.66 16.94 -18.00
C LYS A 40 5.39 15.53 -17.47
N ARG A 41 5.06 15.39 -16.18
CA ARG A 41 4.67 14.11 -15.57
C ARG A 41 3.25 13.71 -15.96
N GLU A 42 2.31 14.65 -15.93
CA GLU A 42 0.90 14.42 -16.31
C GLU A 42 0.68 14.37 -17.83
N GLY A 43 1.48 15.11 -18.60
CA GLY A 43 1.41 15.13 -20.06
C GLY A 43 1.96 13.87 -20.74
N LYS A 44 2.63 12.98 -19.99
CA LYS A 44 2.96 11.64 -20.49
C LYS A 44 1.70 10.78 -20.34
N PRO A 45 1.02 10.40 -21.43
CA PRO A 45 -0.10 9.48 -21.34
C PRO A 45 0.43 8.17 -20.74
N THR A 46 -0.09 7.79 -19.57
CA THR A 46 0.08 6.45 -19.03
C THR A 46 -0.43 5.49 -20.09
N VAL A 47 0.49 4.79 -20.75
CA VAL A 47 0.16 3.71 -21.68
C VAL A 47 -0.28 2.52 -20.85
N ASP A 48 -1.58 2.45 -20.57
CA ASP A 48 -2.21 1.29 -19.96
C ASP A 48 -2.06 0.10 -20.92
N PHE A 49 -1.11 -0.79 -20.64
CA PHE A 49 -0.78 -1.98 -21.45
C PHE A 49 -1.78 -3.15 -21.27
N SER A 50 -2.93 -2.93 -20.61
CA SER A 50 -3.78 -4.01 -20.08
C SER A 50 -5.06 -4.33 -20.87
N THR A 51 -5.23 -3.87 -22.11
CA THR A 51 -6.42 -4.23 -22.91
C THR A 51 -6.05 -4.78 -24.28
N SER A 52 -5.61 -6.03 -24.29
CA SER A 52 -5.43 -6.82 -25.50
C SER A 52 -6.70 -7.58 -25.88
N GLN A 53 -7.86 -6.92 -26.03
CA GLN A 53 -8.97 -7.41 -26.88
C GLN A 53 -9.86 -6.23 -27.30
N GLY A 54 -10.19 -6.21 -28.59
CA GLY A 54 -10.62 -5.02 -29.32
C GLY A 54 -11.99 -4.45 -28.97
N SER A 55 -12.07 -3.13 -29.07
CA SER A 55 -13.22 -2.40 -29.63
C SER A 55 -12.75 -0.97 -29.93
N CYS A 56 -12.48 -0.71 -31.19
CA CYS A 56 -12.28 0.63 -31.73
C CYS A 56 -13.61 1.38 -31.69
N ILE A 57 -13.81 2.15 -30.61
CA ILE A 57 -14.88 3.15 -30.49
C ILE A 57 -14.19 4.51 -30.35
N PHE A 58 -14.36 5.32 -31.40
CA PHE A 58 -14.16 6.78 -31.53
C PHE A 58 -13.55 7.54 -30.34
N PRO A 59 -12.40 8.24 -30.50
CA PRO A 59 -11.83 9.09 -29.46
C PRO A 59 -12.49 10.47 -29.48
N GLU A 60 -13.79 10.57 -29.19
CA GLU A 60 -14.50 11.86 -29.28
C GLU A 60 -15.22 12.30 -27.99
N LEU A 61 -15.09 11.52 -26.90
CA LEU A 61 -15.75 11.85 -25.61
C LEU A 61 -14.79 12.09 -24.44
N ARG A 62 -13.47 11.90 -24.57
CA ARG A 62 -12.52 12.17 -23.47
C ARG A 62 -12.01 13.62 -23.37
N LYS A 63 -12.39 14.51 -24.31
CA LYS A 63 -12.07 15.95 -24.25
C LYS A 63 -13.20 16.83 -23.66
N ARG A 64 -14.31 16.22 -23.22
CA ARG A 64 -15.47 16.93 -22.62
C ARG A 64 -15.67 16.67 -21.13
N GLN A 65 -14.64 16.27 -20.39
CA GLN A 65 -14.62 16.53 -18.95
C GLN A 65 -13.62 17.65 -18.72
N GLY A 66 -14.19 18.84 -18.51
CA GLY A 66 -13.50 20.10 -18.60
C GLY A 66 -12.27 20.17 -17.71
N ALA A 67 -11.23 20.79 -18.25
CA ALA A 67 -10.39 21.66 -17.45
C ALA A 67 -11.30 22.55 -16.60
N LYS A 68 -11.42 22.23 -15.29
CA LYS A 68 -11.91 23.06 -14.17
C LYS A 68 -12.13 22.20 -12.92
N SER A 69 -11.08 21.98 -12.15
CA SER A 69 -11.07 22.25 -10.69
C SER A 69 -9.81 21.68 -10.05
N VAL A 70 -8.72 22.46 -10.14
CA VAL A 70 -7.62 22.37 -9.17
C VAL A 70 -8.19 22.88 -7.84
N GLY A 71 -8.85 22.02 -7.08
CA GLY A 71 -9.58 22.38 -5.86
C GLY A 71 -9.86 21.17 -4.97
N MET A 72 -10.39 21.42 -3.77
CA MET A 72 -10.64 20.37 -2.75
C MET A 72 -11.45 19.19 -3.28
N THR A 73 -12.33 19.41 -4.27
CA THR A 73 -13.12 18.37 -4.92
C THR A 73 -12.28 17.32 -5.65
N HIS A 74 -11.15 17.71 -6.26
CA HIS A 74 -10.21 16.77 -6.88
C HIS A 74 -9.46 15.96 -5.83
N PHE A 75 -9.08 16.58 -4.72
CA PHE A 75 -8.45 15.88 -3.59
C PHE A 75 -9.41 14.84 -2.98
N TYR A 76 -10.67 15.19 -2.74
CA TYR A 76 -11.67 14.23 -2.24
C TYR A 76 -11.94 13.11 -3.25
N ARG A 77 -12.00 13.43 -4.56
CA ARG A 77 -12.14 12.41 -5.60
C ARG A 77 -10.97 11.44 -5.59
N LYS A 78 -9.74 11.94 -5.53
CA LYS A 78 -8.52 11.12 -5.47
C LYS A 78 -8.48 10.26 -4.21
N MET A 79 -8.86 10.80 -3.05
CA MET A 79 -8.92 10.07 -1.79
C MET A 79 -9.97 8.94 -1.84
N LEU A 80 -11.13 9.19 -2.46
CA LEU A 80 -12.16 8.17 -2.66
C LEU A 80 -11.69 7.08 -3.64
N GLU A 81 -11.11 7.46 -4.77
CA GLU A 81 -10.55 6.54 -5.76
C GLU A 81 -9.44 5.66 -5.15
N GLU A 82 -8.57 6.22 -4.32
CA GLU A 82 -7.52 5.46 -3.60
C GLU A 82 -8.13 4.48 -2.58
N SER A 83 -9.19 4.87 -1.87
CA SER A 83 -9.89 3.98 -0.94
C SER A 83 -10.59 2.82 -1.65
N GLU A 84 -11.19 3.08 -2.82
CA GLU A 84 -11.84 2.07 -3.66
C GLU A 84 -10.81 1.09 -4.23
N GLN A 85 -9.67 1.58 -4.73
CA GLN A 85 -8.57 0.75 -5.22
C GLN A 85 -8.01 -0.17 -4.13
N ASN A 86 -7.81 0.35 -2.92
CA ASN A 86 -7.32 -0.47 -1.79
C ASN A 86 -8.33 -1.55 -1.40
N HIS A 87 -9.63 -1.21 -1.42
CA HIS A 87 -10.69 -2.17 -1.14
C HIS A 87 -10.78 -3.24 -2.24
N GLU A 88 -10.77 -2.84 -3.51
CA GLU A 88 -10.79 -3.73 -4.65
C GLU A 88 -9.57 -4.66 -4.66
N ALA A 89 -8.37 -4.16 -4.40
CA ALA A 89 -7.17 -4.98 -4.28
C ALA A 89 -7.28 -6.00 -3.14
N THR A 90 -7.88 -5.61 -2.01
CA THR A 90 -8.12 -6.51 -0.87
C THR A 90 -9.14 -7.60 -1.23
N VAL A 91 -10.25 -7.24 -1.88
CA VAL A 91 -11.27 -8.18 -2.35
C VAL A 91 -10.70 -9.11 -3.42
N ALA A 92 -9.94 -8.56 -4.38
CA ALA A 92 -9.27 -9.34 -5.40
C ALA A 92 -8.23 -10.30 -4.79
N ALA A 93 -7.46 -9.89 -3.78
CA ALA A 93 -6.51 -10.76 -3.10
C ALA A 93 -7.20 -11.90 -2.34
N THR A 94 -8.32 -11.62 -1.66
CA THR A 94 -9.12 -12.64 -0.97
C THR A 94 -9.86 -13.57 -1.93
N GLN A 95 -10.21 -13.09 -3.14
CA GLN A 95 -10.88 -13.90 -4.17
C GLN A 95 -9.91 -14.64 -5.11
N SER A 96 -8.72 -14.10 -5.33
CA SER A 96 -7.71 -14.60 -6.28
C SER A 96 -6.67 -15.50 -5.64
N SER A 97 -6.78 -15.80 -4.34
CA SER A 97 -6.19 -17.00 -3.74
C SER A 97 -6.88 -18.25 -4.30
N ARG A 98 -6.82 -18.44 -5.62
CA ARG A 98 -7.11 -19.71 -6.28
C ARG A 98 -5.90 -20.61 -6.07
N ILE A 99 -6.18 -21.75 -5.46
CA ILE A 99 -5.27 -22.87 -5.26
C ILE A 99 -4.72 -23.31 -6.63
N ILE A 100 -3.46 -22.99 -6.91
CA ILE A 100 -2.70 -23.55 -8.03
C ILE A 100 -1.68 -24.50 -7.45
N GLY A 101 -2.07 -25.78 -7.35
CA GLY A 101 -1.20 -26.87 -6.92
C GLY A 101 -1.97 -28.20 -6.92
N PRO A 102 -1.44 -29.29 -7.49
CA PRO A 102 -2.06 -30.60 -7.40
C PRO A 102 -1.64 -31.25 -6.08
N GLN A 103 -2.56 -31.39 -5.14
CA GLN A 103 -2.66 -32.39 -4.05
C GLN A 103 -3.27 -31.78 -2.76
N GLY A 104 -4.40 -32.35 -2.33
CA GLY A 104 -4.89 -32.31 -0.96
C GLY A 104 -5.89 -31.20 -0.59
N PRO A 105 -7.03 -31.52 0.06
CA PRO A 105 -7.87 -30.51 0.69
C PRO A 105 -7.17 -30.02 1.97
N MET A 106 -6.52 -28.86 1.86
CA MET A 106 -5.98 -28.15 3.03
C MET A 106 -7.14 -27.54 3.82
N PRO A 107 -7.13 -27.56 5.17
CA PRO A 107 -8.20 -26.98 5.96
C PRO A 107 -8.27 -25.48 5.72
N ASN A 108 -9.48 -25.01 5.41
CA ASN A 108 -9.82 -23.60 5.26
C ASN A 108 -9.36 -22.82 6.51
N LEU A 109 -8.33 -21.97 6.37
CA LEU A 109 -7.89 -21.02 7.41
C LEU A 109 -8.76 -19.75 7.45
N THR A 110 -9.83 -19.69 6.65
CA THR A 110 -10.98 -18.86 6.96
C THR A 110 -11.62 -19.43 8.22
N ILE A 111 -11.48 -18.72 9.35
CA ILE A 111 -12.30 -18.93 10.55
C ILE A 111 -13.72 -18.55 10.16
N VAL A 112 -14.41 -19.43 9.42
CA VAL A 112 -15.85 -19.40 9.31
C VAL A 112 -16.34 -19.77 10.70
N LYS A 113 -16.95 -18.81 11.38
CA LYS A 113 -17.63 -19.07 12.65
C LYS A 113 -18.54 -20.29 12.41
N PRO A 114 -18.31 -21.42 13.09
CA PRO A 114 -19.07 -22.64 12.82
C PRO A 114 -20.57 -22.35 12.99
N PRO A 115 -21.44 -22.94 12.17
CA PRO A 115 -22.88 -22.62 12.14
C PRO A 115 -23.59 -22.85 13.49
N ASP A 116 -22.99 -23.61 14.40
CA ASP A 116 -23.56 -23.94 15.71
C ASP A 116 -23.11 -22.99 16.84
N HIS A 117 -22.34 -21.95 16.54
CA HIS A 117 -21.87 -21.03 17.58
C HIS A 117 -22.91 -19.96 17.91
N MET A 118 -24.04 -20.43 18.46
CA MET A 118 -24.95 -19.58 19.23
C MET A 118 -24.23 -19.16 20.52
N PRO A 119 -24.17 -17.87 20.85
CA PRO A 119 -23.65 -17.46 22.14
C PRO A 119 -24.52 -18.08 23.22
N LEU A 120 -23.90 -18.88 24.10
CA LEU A 120 -24.56 -19.44 25.27
C LEU A 120 -25.13 -18.30 26.11
N SER A 121 -26.29 -18.53 26.72
CA SER A 121 -26.87 -17.55 27.64
C SER A 121 -25.98 -17.41 28.88
N ASP A 122 -25.96 -16.22 29.49
CA ASP A 122 -25.20 -15.95 30.71
C ASP A 122 -25.55 -16.92 31.85
N LEU A 123 -26.79 -17.42 31.88
CA LEU A 123 -27.24 -18.47 32.80
C LEU A 123 -26.52 -19.81 32.60
N GLU A 124 -26.37 -20.24 31.36
CA GLU A 124 -25.68 -21.48 31.01
C GLU A 124 -24.19 -21.34 31.29
N LEU A 125 -23.62 -20.17 30.95
CA LEU A 125 -22.22 -19.85 31.22
C LEU A 125 -21.94 -19.86 32.73
N ALA A 126 -22.84 -19.31 33.55
CA ALA A 126 -22.71 -19.33 35.00
C ALA A 126 -22.80 -20.76 35.58
N LYS A 127 -23.60 -21.66 35.00
CA LYS A 127 -23.65 -23.07 35.41
C LYS A 127 -22.33 -23.78 35.11
N ILE A 128 -21.82 -23.63 33.89
CA ILE A 128 -20.53 -24.20 33.48
C ILE A 128 -19.41 -23.67 34.38
N ALA A 129 -19.38 -22.36 34.64
CA ALA A 129 -18.37 -21.77 35.51
C ALA A 129 -18.43 -22.31 36.96
N ARG A 130 -19.64 -22.56 37.50
CA ARG A 130 -19.80 -23.18 38.83
C ARG A 130 -19.38 -24.64 38.85
N GLU A 131 -19.66 -25.40 37.78
CA GLU A 131 -19.17 -26.78 37.61
C GLU A 131 -17.63 -26.81 37.54
N GLU A 132 -17.03 -25.81 36.90
CA GLU A 132 -15.57 -25.57 36.89
C GLU A 132 -15.02 -25.08 38.25
N GLY A 133 -15.88 -24.89 39.26
CA GLY A 133 -15.49 -24.43 40.60
C GLY A 133 -15.23 -22.92 40.71
N LYS A 134 -15.60 -22.13 39.70
CA LYS A 134 -15.52 -20.66 39.74
C LYS A 134 -16.75 -20.09 40.43
N GLU A 135 -16.53 -19.13 41.31
CA GLU A 135 -17.61 -18.43 42.01
C GLU A 135 -18.20 -17.34 41.11
N VAL A 136 -19.43 -17.56 40.63
CA VAL A 136 -20.15 -16.63 39.74
C VAL A 136 -21.49 -16.22 40.35
N GLU A 137 -21.66 -14.91 40.53
CA GLU A 137 -22.89 -14.26 41.00
C GLU A 137 -23.74 -13.81 39.81
N LEU A 138 -25.04 -13.98 39.95
CA LEU A 138 -26.04 -13.57 38.97
C LEU A 138 -26.96 -12.52 39.60
N ASN A 139 -27.32 -11.49 38.85
CA ASN A 139 -28.36 -10.53 39.23
C ASN A 139 -29.77 -11.10 39.03
N ASP A 140 -30.78 -10.36 39.49
CA ASP A 140 -32.21 -10.68 39.29
C ASP A 140 -32.59 -10.81 37.80
N ASP A 141 -31.89 -10.08 36.91
CA ASP A 141 -32.02 -10.17 35.46
C ASP A 141 -31.21 -11.32 34.83
N ASN A 142 -30.71 -12.25 35.65
CA ASN A 142 -29.94 -13.41 35.23
C ASN A 142 -28.63 -13.11 34.47
N GLN A 143 -28.09 -11.91 34.65
CA GLN A 143 -26.81 -11.47 34.08
C GLN A 143 -25.66 -11.75 35.05
N ILE A 144 -24.50 -12.11 34.52
CA ILE A 144 -23.28 -12.35 35.32
C ILE A 144 -22.73 -11.02 35.85
N VAL A 145 -22.42 -10.99 37.13
CA VAL A 145 -21.88 -9.80 37.81
C VAL A 145 -20.41 -10.01 38.15
N ASP A 146 -19.56 -9.07 37.72
CA ASP A 146 -18.19 -8.99 38.23
C ASP A 146 -18.18 -8.28 39.59
N LYS A 147 -17.63 -8.95 40.61
CA LYS A 147 -17.48 -8.40 41.97
C LYS A 147 -16.75 -7.05 41.98
N ARG A 148 -15.87 -6.79 41.01
CA ARG A 148 -15.17 -5.49 40.91
C ARG A 148 -16.09 -4.36 40.50
N ASP A 149 -17.11 -4.62 39.70
CA ASP A 149 -18.06 -3.59 39.26
C ASP A 149 -19.00 -3.21 40.42
N LEU A 150 -19.37 -4.17 41.27
CA LEU A 150 -20.06 -3.90 42.55
C LEU A 150 -19.22 -3.00 43.48
N LEU A 151 -17.91 -3.22 43.54
CA LEU A 151 -16.97 -2.42 44.34
C LEU A 151 -16.65 -1.06 43.70
N THR A 152 -16.81 -0.92 42.38
CA THR A 152 -16.55 0.32 41.63
C THR A 152 -17.69 1.33 41.78
N ALA A 153 -18.93 0.84 41.94
CA ALA A 153 -20.10 1.66 42.21
C ALA A 153 -20.08 2.38 43.57
N GLY A 154 -19.00 2.21 44.36
CA GLY A 154 -18.53 3.16 45.36
C GLY A 154 -19.51 3.47 46.49
N LEU A 155 -19.12 3.06 47.70
CA LEU A 155 -19.43 3.85 48.91
C LEU A 155 -19.32 5.34 48.53
N ASN A 156 -20.39 6.13 48.75
CA ASN A 156 -20.56 7.53 48.31
C ASN A 156 -19.42 8.46 48.78
N LEU A 157 -18.23 8.32 48.21
CA LEU A 157 -17.08 9.18 48.42
C LEU A 157 -17.18 10.28 47.36
N ALA A 158 -17.35 11.52 47.81
CA ALA A 158 -17.59 12.71 46.99
C ALA A 158 -16.45 13.07 46.00
N ALA A 159 -15.42 12.23 45.88
CA ALA A 159 -14.27 12.46 45.01
C ALA A 159 -14.35 11.57 43.74
N PRO A 160 -14.10 12.12 42.54
CA PRO A 160 -14.17 11.35 41.30
C PRO A 160 -13.09 10.27 41.23
N ASN A 161 -13.49 9.05 40.86
CA ASN A 161 -12.65 7.86 40.78
C ASN A 161 -11.62 7.96 39.64
N THR A 162 -10.34 8.15 39.98
CA THR A 162 -9.24 8.36 39.03
C THR A 162 -8.70 7.09 38.36
N ARG A 163 -9.32 5.91 38.60
CA ARG A 163 -8.77 4.62 38.17
C ARG A 163 -9.11 4.21 36.73
N ARG A 164 -10.02 4.92 36.05
CA ARG A 164 -10.45 4.63 34.65
C ARG A 164 -9.99 5.69 33.63
N LEU A 165 -8.80 6.26 33.79
CA LEU A 165 -8.24 7.23 32.84
C LEU A 165 -7.64 6.60 31.57
N GLY A 166 -7.46 5.27 31.51
CA GLY A 166 -6.79 4.59 30.39
C GLY A 166 -7.67 3.76 29.46
N MET A 167 -8.98 3.62 29.73
CA MET A 167 -9.84 2.70 28.99
C MET A 167 -11.21 3.33 28.73
N ARG A 168 -11.24 4.34 27.85
CA ARG A 168 -12.49 4.87 27.28
C ARG A 168 -12.57 4.39 25.82
N PRO A 169 -13.63 3.70 25.38
CA PRO A 169 -13.85 3.46 23.96
C PRO A 169 -14.05 4.81 23.26
N SER A 170 -13.41 4.98 22.11
CA SER A 170 -13.47 6.18 21.28
C SER A 170 -14.85 6.31 20.64
N ASN A 171 -15.82 6.78 21.41
CA ASN A 171 -17.06 7.27 20.84
C ASN A 171 -17.49 8.52 21.59
N THR A 172 -16.93 9.66 21.16
CA THR A 172 -17.54 10.95 21.42
C THR A 172 -17.08 11.90 20.31
N GLN A 173 -18.05 12.30 19.48
CA GLN A 173 -18.02 13.42 18.55
C GLN A 173 -17.28 14.60 19.18
N ALA A 174 -16.11 14.93 18.62
CA ALA A 174 -15.34 16.08 19.03
C ALA A 174 -15.95 17.34 18.41
N SER A 175 -16.65 18.13 19.22
CA SER A 175 -16.93 19.52 18.93
C SER A 175 -15.60 20.28 18.86
N ASN A 176 -15.27 20.71 17.65
CA ASN A 176 -14.06 21.44 17.33
C ASN A 176 -14.14 22.87 17.91
N THR A 177 -13.70 23.04 19.16
CA THR A 177 -13.49 24.37 19.76
C THR A 177 -12.00 24.53 19.99
N GLY A 178 -11.39 25.40 19.19
CA GLY A 178 -9.95 25.67 19.17
C GLY A 178 -9.44 26.17 20.52
N THR A 179 -9.04 25.22 21.36
CA THR A 179 -8.21 25.49 22.54
C THR A 179 -6.79 25.09 22.16
N GLU A 180 -5.97 26.10 21.92
CA GLU A 180 -4.52 25.95 21.84
C GLU A 180 -4.07 25.16 23.07
N THR A 181 -3.51 23.98 22.84
CA THR A 181 -2.89 23.19 23.91
C THR A 181 -1.70 23.99 24.40
N GLN A 182 -1.87 24.71 25.51
CA GLN A 182 -0.77 25.34 26.22
C GLN A 182 0.23 24.25 26.62
N ALA A 183 1.25 24.07 25.80
CA ALA A 183 2.40 23.26 26.11
C ALA A 183 3.14 23.99 27.24
N HIS A 184 2.86 23.61 28.48
CA HIS A 184 3.66 24.05 29.62
C HIS A 184 5.13 23.68 29.33
N ARG A 185 5.93 24.72 29.06
CA ARG A 185 7.36 24.64 28.76
C ARG A 185 8.10 24.32 30.05
N ALA A 186 8.02 23.07 30.49
CA ALA A 186 8.99 22.52 31.43
C ALA A 186 10.34 22.44 30.71
N VAL A 187 11.19 23.44 30.94
CA VAL A 187 12.54 23.55 30.39
C VAL A 187 13.39 22.42 31.00
N GLY A 188 13.31 21.22 30.41
CA GLY A 188 14.01 20.02 30.88
C GLY A 188 13.46 18.70 30.33
N THR A 189 12.16 18.60 30.07
CA THR A 189 11.53 17.37 29.55
C THR A 189 11.51 17.28 28.03
N ALA A 190 11.52 18.43 27.33
CA ALA A 190 11.54 18.48 25.86
C ALA A 190 12.84 17.94 25.25
N ALA A 191 13.98 18.14 25.91
CA ALA A 191 15.26 17.54 25.50
C ALA A 191 15.22 16.02 25.62
N SER A 192 14.67 15.50 26.72
CA SER A 192 14.50 14.06 26.95
C SER A 192 13.53 13.42 25.94
N ARG A 193 12.41 14.08 25.61
CA ARG A 193 11.45 13.53 24.61
C ARG A 193 12.04 13.51 23.20
N LYS A 194 12.81 14.54 22.81
CA LYS A 194 13.52 14.57 21.53
C LYS A 194 14.57 13.46 21.47
N GLU A 195 15.32 13.24 22.55
CA GLU A 195 16.32 12.16 22.65
C GLU A 195 15.68 10.76 22.59
N ILE A 196 14.57 10.55 23.30
CA ILE A 196 13.81 9.27 23.25
C ILE A 196 13.29 9.01 21.84
N ASN A 197 12.74 10.04 21.18
CA ASN A 197 12.27 9.92 19.81
C ASN A 197 13.42 9.64 18.84
N GLU A 198 14.59 10.27 19.04
CA GLU A 198 15.77 10.02 18.22
C GLU A 198 16.31 8.60 18.40
N ARG A 199 16.35 8.08 19.63
CA ARG A 199 16.73 6.69 19.91
C ARG A 199 15.79 5.71 19.21
N ARG A 200 14.48 5.91 19.33
CA ARG A 200 13.47 5.11 18.63
C ARG A 200 13.60 5.21 17.12
N ALA A 201 13.86 6.40 16.59
CA ALA A 201 14.05 6.60 15.16
C ALA A 201 15.29 5.87 14.63
N ARG A 202 16.38 5.80 15.42
CA ARG A 202 17.57 5.00 15.08
C ARG A 202 17.29 3.50 15.10
N GLU A 203 16.53 3.01 16.08
CA GLU A 203 16.12 1.60 16.14
C GLU A 203 15.25 1.22 14.92
N ILE A 204 14.27 2.06 14.58
CA ILE A 204 13.42 1.85 13.40
C ILE A 204 14.26 1.87 12.12
N ARG A 205 15.21 2.82 11.98
CA ARG A 205 16.13 2.85 10.83
C ARG A 205 16.93 1.55 10.72
N GLN A 206 17.50 1.07 11.81
CA GLN A 206 18.25 -0.19 11.80
C GLN A 206 17.39 -1.39 11.37
N GLN A 207 16.11 -1.43 11.77
CA GLN A 207 15.18 -2.46 11.32
C GLN A 207 14.88 -2.35 9.82
N MET A 208 14.65 -1.13 9.32
CA MET A 208 14.41 -0.89 7.90
C MET A 208 15.63 -1.24 7.05
N ASP A 209 16.81 -0.80 7.44
CA ASP A 209 18.06 -1.09 6.73
C ASP A 209 18.32 -2.61 6.68
N ALA A 210 18.03 -3.33 7.77
CA ALA A 210 18.18 -4.79 7.81
C ALA A 210 17.16 -5.53 6.91
N GLU A 211 15.92 -5.06 6.83
CA GLU A 211 14.92 -5.61 5.91
C GLU A 211 15.25 -5.26 4.45
N GLU A 212 15.72 -4.05 4.17
CA GLU A 212 16.20 -3.64 2.84
C GLU A 212 17.38 -4.53 2.38
N ASP A 213 18.34 -4.79 3.27
CA ASP A 213 19.45 -5.70 2.99
C ASP A 213 18.97 -7.13 2.70
N ARG A 214 17.96 -7.61 3.43
CA ARG A 214 17.38 -8.95 3.20
C ARG A 214 16.72 -9.03 1.83
N LEU A 215 15.91 -8.03 1.49
CA LEU A 215 15.22 -7.93 0.20
C LEU A 215 16.20 -7.76 -0.97
N ALA A 216 17.28 -6.98 -0.77
CA ALA A 216 18.32 -6.79 -1.77
C ALA A 216 19.04 -8.11 -2.07
N ARG A 217 19.37 -8.90 -1.04
CA ARG A 217 19.99 -10.23 -1.22
C ARG A 217 19.05 -11.21 -1.92
N GLU A 218 17.78 -11.26 -1.54
CA GLU A 218 16.79 -12.11 -2.19
C GLU A 218 16.63 -11.74 -3.68
N LYS A 219 16.57 -10.44 -3.98
CA LYS A 219 16.51 -9.94 -5.35
C LYS A 219 17.76 -10.30 -6.15
N GLN A 220 18.95 -10.15 -5.58
CA GLN A 220 20.21 -10.56 -6.24
C GLN A 220 20.22 -12.05 -6.55
N LEU A 221 19.79 -12.90 -5.62
CA LEU A 221 19.70 -14.35 -5.84
C LEU A 221 18.69 -14.69 -6.95
N ALA A 222 17.53 -14.03 -6.97
CA ALA A 222 16.53 -14.21 -8.01
C ALA A 222 17.04 -13.75 -9.39
N GLU A 223 17.78 -12.65 -9.45
CA GLU A 223 18.43 -12.16 -10.67
C GLU A 223 19.51 -13.14 -11.14
N GLU A 224 20.36 -13.64 -10.24
CA GLU A 224 21.36 -14.66 -10.54
C GLU A 224 20.74 -15.96 -11.05
N GLU A 225 19.66 -16.42 -10.44
CA GLU A 225 18.93 -17.62 -10.88
C GLU A 225 18.32 -17.40 -12.27
N ALA A 226 17.71 -16.23 -12.50
CA ALA A 226 17.18 -15.86 -13.81
C ALA A 226 18.30 -15.84 -14.88
N VAL A 227 19.44 -15.22 -14.57
CA VAL A 227 20.61 -15.21 -15.45
C VAL A 227 21.10 -16.64 -15.70
N ARG A 228 21.29 -17.46 -14.66
CA ARG A 228 21.68 -18.87 -14.79
C ARG A 228 20.72 -19.65 -15.68
N ARG A 229 19.40 -19.46 -15.52
CA ARG A 229 18.39 -20.09 -16.38
C ARG A 229 18.51 -19.64 -17.82
N THR A 230 18.75 -18.35 -18.07
CA THR A 230 18.96 -17.87 -19.45
C THR A 230 20.26 -18.38 -20.06
N VAL A 231 21.34 -18.47 -19.28
CA VAL A 231 22.63 -19.01 -19.74
C VAL A 231 22.52 -20.51 -20.00
N ALA A 232 21.87 -21.27 -19.12
CA ALA A 232 21.63 -22.70 -19.31
C ALA A 232 20.78 -23.01 -20.56
N LYS A 233 19.91 -22.09 -20.98
CA LYS A 233 19.15 -22.21 -22.24
C LYS A 233 19.96 -21.84 -23.48
N ARG A 234 21.08 -21.13 -23.35
CA ARG A 234 21.95 -20.77 -24.47
C ARG A 234 22.90 -21.94 -24.76
N ASN A 235 23.12 -22.21 -26.04
CA ASN A 235 24.09 -23.22 -26.45
C ASN A 235 25.51 -22.64 -26.33
N ASN A 236 26.42 -23.38 -25.69
CA ASN A 236 27.82 -22.98 -25.59
C ASN A 236 28.59 -23.34 -26.86
N GLU A 237 29.76 -22.72 -27.10
CA GLU A 237 30.59 -23.00 -28.27
C GLU A 237 30.98 -24.48 -28.38
N THR A 238 31.21 -25.15 -27.25
CA THR A 238 31.46 -26.59 -27.16
C THR A 238 30.28 -27.42 -27.64
N ASP A 239 29.05 -27.02 -27.28
CA ASP A 239 27.83 -27.70 -27.71
C ASP A 239 27.64 -27.55 -29.22
N VAL A 240 27.93 -26.36 -29.76
CA VAL A 240 27.90 -26.07 -31.20
C VAL A 240 28.95 -26.87 -31.95
N GLN A 241 30.18 -26.99 -31.43
CA GLN A 241 31.24 -27.82 -32.02
C GLN A 241 30.85 -29.30 -32.03
N SER A 242 30.34 -29.83 -30.90
CA SER A 242 29.88 -31.23 -30.83
C SER A 242 28.72 -31.51 -31.80
N ALA A 243 27.82 -30.53 -32.01
CA ALA A 243 26.71 -30.65 -32.93
C ALA A 243 27.21 -30.64 -34.39
N ARG A 244 28.20 -29.80 -34.70
CA ARG A 244 28.87 -29.77 -36.01
C ARG A 244 29.59 -31.08 -36.30
N GLU A 245 30.33 -31.63 -35.33
CA GLU A 245 31.03 -32.91 -35.49
C GLU A 245 30.05 -34.06 -35.73
N ARG A 246 28.98 -34.16 -34.94
CA ARG A 246 27.90 -35.16 -35.15
C ARG A 246 27.23 -35.02 -36.51
N TYR A 247 27.05 -33.78 -36.98
CA TYR A 247 26.53 -33.52 -38.33
C TYR A 247 27.50 -33.99 -39.42
N LEU A 248 28.79 -33.70 -39.29
CA LEU A 248 29.82 -34.12 -40.24
C LEU A 248 29.98 -35.65 -40.27
N GLN A 249 29.91 -36.33 -39.12
CA GLN A 249 29.90 -37.79 -39.05
C GLN A 249 28.70 -38.39 -39.76
N ARG A 250 27.48 -37.91 -39.47
CA ARG A 250 26.27 -38.37 -40.18
C ARG A 250 26.36 -38.13 -41.68
N LYS A 251 26.95 -37.00 -42.10
CA LYS A 251 27.15 -36.69 -43.52
C LYS A 251 28.17 -37.65 -44.17
N ARG A 252 29.26 -37.97 -43.48
CA ARG A 252 30.26 -38.95 -43.94
C ARG A 252 29.66 -40.34 -44.08
N GLN A 253 28.98 -40.84 -43.04
CA GLN A 253 28.31 -42.14 -43.06
C GLN A 253 27.29 -42.24 -44.21
N ARG A 254 26.49 -41.19 -44.41
CA ARG A 254 25.52 -41.16 -45.52
C ARG A 254 26.19 -41.23 -46.89
N LEU A 255 27.35 -40.59 -47.07
CA LEU A 255 28.12 -40.67 -48.31
C LEU A 255 28.69 -42.06 -48.54
N GLU A 256 29.26 -42.68 -47.50
CA GLU A 256 29.75 -44.06 -47.53
C GLU A 256 28.61 -45.03 -47.90
N GLU A 257 27.47 -44.95 -47.21
CA GLU A 257 26.27 -45.75 -47.53
C GLU A 257 25.83 -45.56 -48.99
N THR A 258 25.73 -44.32 -49.48
CA THR A 258 25.35 -44.08 -50.88
C THR A 258 26.35 -44.63 -51.88
N SER A 259 27.63 -44.69 -51.52
CA SER A 259 28.68 -45.29 -52.36
C SER A 259 28.70 -46.82 -52.30
N GLN A 260 28.22 -47.40 -51.19
CA GLN A 260 28.14 -48.86 -50.99
C GLN A 260 26.88 -49.49 -51.60
N VAL A 261 25.81 -48.72 -51.89
CA VAL A 261 24.61 -49.25 -52.55
C VAL A 261 24.93 -49.58 -54.02
N PRO A 262 24.91 -50.87 -54.43
CA PRO A 262 25.14 -51.24 -55.81
C PRO A 262 23.93 -50.87 -56.67
N ILE A 263 24.18 -50.33 -57.86
CA ILE A 263 23.15 -49.96 -58.84
C ILE A 263 22.37 -51.23 -59.22
N PRO A 264 21.05 -51.30 -59.00
CA PRO A 264 20.27 -52.45 -59.44
C PRO A 264 20.23 -52.48 -60.98
N SER A 265 20.61 -53.64 -61.52
CA SER A 265 20.61 -53.98 -62.96
C SER A 265 19.23 -54.16 -63.54
#